data_AF-A0A9E9B5P6-F1
#
_entry.id   AF-A0A9E9B5P6-F1
#
_cell.length_a   1.000
_cell.length_b   1.000
_cell.length_c   1.000
_cell.angle_alpha   90.00
_cell.angle_beta   90.00
_cell.angle_gamma   90.00
#
_symmetry.space_group_name_H-M   'P 1'
#
loop_
_entity.id
_entity.type
_entity.pdbx_description
1 polymer ?
#
loop_
_entity_poly.entity_id
_entity_poly.type
_entity_poly.pdbx_seq_one_letter_code
_entity_poly.pdbx_strand_id
1 'polypeptide(L)' 'MYVCICNDVKEKQIKAAIASGIDTLDGLKDTLDVATCCGCCEPMVNDYLEEHHAKLEVLAYAV' A
#
# COMPACT_ATOMS: atom_id res chain seq x y z
N MET A 1 2.46 10.13 -6.67
CA MET A 1 2.23 11.39 -5.91
C MET A 1 2.66 11.27 -4.45
N TYR A 2 2.53 12.31 -3.61
CA TYR A 2 2.57 12.14 -2.15
C TYR A 2 1.26 11.52 -1.67
N VAL A 3 1.36 10.45 -0.87
CA VAL A 3 0.20 9.74 -0.32
C VAL A 3 0.09 10.03 1.18
N CYS A 4 1.19 9.91 1.93
CA CYS A 4 1.26 10.35 3.33
C CYS A 4 2.13 11.58 3.44
N ILE A 5 1.52 12.72 3.79
CA ILE A 5 2.24 13.98 3.99
C ILE A 5 3.00 13.96 5.32
N CYS A 6 2.44 13.36 6.37
CA CYS A 6 3.06 13.32 7.70
C CYS A 6 4.46 12.66 7.70
N ASN A 7 4.61 11.57 6.94
CA ASN A 7 5.81 10.74 6.94
C ASN A 7 6.54 10.73 5.57
N ASP A 8 6.31 11.74 4.73
CA ASP A 8 6.92 11.92 3.40
C ASP A 8 6.77 10.70 2.45
N VAL A 9 5.72 9.90 2.61
CA VAL A 9 5.54 8.66 1.83
C VAL A 9 4.90 8.95 0.49
N LYS A 10 5.60 8.58 -0.59
CA LYS A 10 5.15 8.70 -1.97
C LYS A 10 4.52 7.40 -2.46
N GLU A 11 3.56 7.51 -3.36
CA GLU A 11 2.89 6.38 -4.04
C GLU A 11 3.88 5.32 -4.58
N LYS A 12 4.99 5.77 -5.17
CA LYS A 12 6.02 4.88 -5.70
C LYS A 12 6.67 4.00 -4.62
N GLN A 13 6.78 4.49 -3.38
CA GLN A 13 7.34 3.72 -2.26
C GLN A 13 6.33 2.66 -1.81
N ILE A 14 5.06 3.03 -1.72
CA ILE A 14 3.97 2.08 -1.38
C ILE A 14 3.89 0.97 -2.42
N LYS A 15 3.81 1.32 -3.71
CA LYS A 15 3.74 0.33 -4.80
C LYS A 15 5.00 -0.55 -4.86
N ALA A 16 6.18 -0.01 -4.58
CA ALA A 16 7.40 -0.79 -4.51
C ALA A 16 7.41 -1.78 -3.33
N ALA A 17 6.95 -1.35 -2.14
CA ALA A 17 6.82 -2.23 -0.97
C ALA A 17 5.82 -3.37 -1.23
N ILE A 18 4.66 -3.04 -1.81
CA ILE A 18 3.66 -4.04 -2.22
C ILE A 18 4.25 -5.02 -3.24
N ALA A 19 4.93 -4.53 -4.27
CA ALA A 19 5.60 -5.37 -5.26
C ALA A 19 6.72 -6.25 -4.68
N SER A 20 7.31 -5.86 -3.53
CA SER A 20 8.28 -6.66 -2.80
C SER A 20 7.65 -7.72 -1.87
N GLY A 21 6.32 -7.81 -1.83
CA GLY A 21 5.57 -8.78 -1.05
C GLY A 21 5.00 -8.25 0.27
N ILE A 22 5.08 -6.93 0.53
CA ILE A 22 4.45 -6.31 1.70
C ILE A 22 3.00 -5.98 1.33
N ASP A 23 2.11 -6.93 1.52
CA ASP A 23 0.72 -6.91 1.02
C ASP A 23 -0.33 -6.67 2.12
N THR A 24 0.07 -6.09 3.24
CA THR A 24 -0.83 -5.73 4.35
C THR A 24 -0.60 -4.30 4.83
N LEU A 25 -1.65 -3.67 5.36
CA LEU A 25 -1.56 -2.32 5.93
C LEU A 25 -0.55 -2.26 7.09
N ASP A 26 -0.54 -3.27 7.97
CA ASP A 26 0.39 -3.34 9.09
C ASP A 26 1.84 -3.47 8.60
N GLY A 27 2.10 -4.29 7.58
CA GLY A 27 3.42 -4.37 6.97
C GLY A 27 3.88 -3.05 6.34
N LEU A 28 2.96 -2.30 5.73
CA LEU A 28 3.26 -0.96 5.20
C LEU A 28 3.47 0.07 6.31
N LYS A 29 2.74 -0.02 7.43
CA LYS A 29 2.96 0.80 8.63
C LYS A 29 4.36 0.56 9.18
N ASP A 30 4.77 -0.69 9.35
CA ASP A 30 6.09 -1.05 9.89
C ASP A 30 7.25 -0.65 8.96
N THR A 31 7.03 -0.68 7.65
CA THR A 31 8.11 -0.46 6.67
C THR A 31 8.27 1.01 6.25
N LEU A 32 7.16 1.74 6.13
CA LEU A 32 7.13 3.08 5.56
C LEU A 32 6.61 4.14 6.52
N ASP A 33 6.24 3.77 7.75
CA ASP A 33 5.51 4.61 8.69
C ASP A 33 4.19 5.16 8.10
N VAL A 34 3.65 4.57 7.03
CA VAL A 34 2.44 5.12 6.39
C VAL A 34 1.24 4.95 7.32
N ALA A 35 0.34 5.94 7.40
CA ALA A 35 -0.85 5.92 8.27
C ALA A 35 -0.59 5.83 9.79
N THR A 36 0.63 6.05 10.28
CA THR A 36 0.95 6.01 11.72
C THR A 36 0.77 7.35 12.46
N CYS A 37 0.48 8.45 11.74
CA CYS A 37 0.32 9.79 12.31
C CYS A 37 -1.15 10.26 12.36
N CYS A 38 -1.66 10.89 11.29
CA CYS A 38 -3.04 11.41 11.26
C CYS A 38 -4.08 10.44 10.69
N GLY A 39 -3.63 9.34 10.05
CA GLY A 39 -4.50 8.34 9.42
C GLY A 39 -5.21 8.77 8.13
N CYS A 40 -5.15 10.05 7.71
CA CYS A 40 -5.91 10.54 6.54
C CYS A 40 -5.55 9.86 5.21
N CYS A 41 -4.35 9.30 5.10
CA CYS A 41 -3.91 8.57 3.92
C CYS A 41 -4.33 7.09 3.91
N GLU A 42 -4.81 6.54 5.04
CA GLU A 42 -5.11 5.11 5.19
C GLU A 42 -6.10 4.58 4.14
N PRO A 43 -7.23 5.26 3.82
CA PRO A 43 -8.14 4.78 2.79
C PRO A 43 -7.46 4.61 1.43
N MET A 44 -6.63 5.58 1.03
CA MET A 44 -5.89 5.51 -0.25
C MET A 44 -4.83 4.40 -0.25
N VAL A 45 -4.22 4.10 0.91
CA VAL A 45 -3.28 2.98 1.03
C VAL A 45 -4.02 1.65 0.89
N ASN A 46 -5.21 1.53 1.49
CA ASN A 46 -6.07 0.36 1.34
C ASN A 46 -6.51 0.17 -0.11
N ASP A 47 -6.87 1.25 -0.83
CA ASP A 47 -7.20 1.16 -2.26
C ASP A 47 -6.06 0.52 -3.08
N TYR A 48 -4.79 0.84 -2.78
CA TYR A 48 -3.64 0.22 -3.45
C TYR A 48 -3.45 -1.26 -3.09
N LEU A 49 -3.73 -1.65 -1.85
CA LEU A 49 -3.69 -3.04 -1.41
C LEU A 49 -4.81 -3.84 -2.08
N GLU A 50 -6.03 -3.33 -2.09
CA GLU A 50 -7.18 -3.94 -2.75
C GLU A 50 -6.94 -4.09 -4.27
N GLU A 51 -6.41 -3.05 -4.93
CA GLU A 51 -6.04 -3.13 -6.35
C GLU A 51 -4.97 -4.22 -6.59
N HIS A 52 -4.03 -4.38 -5.67
CA HIS A 52 -3.01 -5.41 -5.75
C HIS A 52 -3.59 -6.82 -5.57
N HIS A 53 -4.41 -7.04 -4.53
CA HIS A 53 -5.06 -8.31 -4.25
C HIS A 53 -6.00 -8.73 -5.39
N ALA A 54 -6.80 -7.81 -5.92
CA ALA A 54 -7.67 -8.07 -7.07
C ALA A 54 -6.88 -8.50 -8.31
N LYS A 55 -5.68 -7.92 -8.55
CA LYS A 55 -4.80 -8.37 -9.65
C LYS A 55 -4.26 -9.78 -9.41
N LEU A 56 -3.91 -10.13 -8.19
CA LEU A 56 -3.46 -11.49 -7.86
C LEU A 56 -4.58 -12.51 -8.08
N GLU A 57 -5.82 -12.19 -7.67
CA GLU A 57 -6.98 -13.05 -7.93
C GLU A 57 -7.20 -13.27 -9.43
N VAL A 58 -7.19 -12.21 -10.23
CA VAL A 58 -7.35 -12.33 -11.70
C VAL A 58 -6.25 -13.20 -12.32
N LEU A 59 -5.00 -13.08 -11.85
CA LEU A 59 -3.90 -13.93 -12.32
C LEU A 59 -4.09 -15.39 -11.88
N ALA A 60 -4.56 -15.62 -10.66
CA ALA A 60 -4.80 -16.97 -10.13
C ALA A 60 -5.92 -17.71 -10.88
N TYR A 61 -6.95 -17.01 -11.36
CA TYR A 61 -8.03 -17.59 -12.17
C TYR A 61 -7.69 -17.75 -13.67
N ALA A 62 -6.58 -17.17 -14.14
CA ALA A 62 -6.14 -17.24 -15.54
C ALA A 62 -5.16 -18.40 -15.83
N VAL A 63 -4.85 -19.23 -14.82
CA VAL A 63 -3.96 -20.42 -14.90
C VAL A 63 -4.78 -21.69 -14.72
#